data_AF-A0A938EIJ1-F1
#
_entry.id   AF-A0A938EIJ1-F1
#
_cell.length_a   1.000
_cell.length_b   1.000
_cell.length_c   1.000
_cell.angle_alpha   90.00
_cell.angle_beta   90.00
_cell.angle_gamma   90.00
#
_symmetry.space_group_name_H-M   'P 1'
#
loop_
_entity.id
_entity.type
_entity.pdbx_description
1 polymer ?
#
loop_
_entity_poly.entity_id
_entity_poly.type
_entity_poly.pdbx_seq_one_letter_code
_entity_poly.pdbx_strand_id
1 'polypeptide(L)'
;MLHSEGVIEDSDGDFITVRMQQGEATAVSSTSITVASADGYTSTYALNDKTIVERDGEDAAPQVGDTVHVRGTVTGSTATADMVHAMSAERAQELEEHRAAMHDWMTQRPEGPGRA
;
A
#
# COMPACT_ATOMS: atom_id res chain seq x y z
N MET A 1 0.11 -10.65 -1.64
CA MET A 1 0.06 -9.53 -0.68
C MET A 1 -0.35 -10.09 0.67
N LEU A 2 0.21 -9.60 1.78
CA LEU A 2 0.16 -10.24 3.10
C LEU A 2 -0.10 -9.20 4.20
N HIS A 3 -0.46 -9.67 5.40
CA HIS A 3 -0.41 -8.89 6.63
C HIS A 3 0.75 -9.32 7.53
N SER A 4 1.22 -8.41 8.38
CA SER A 4 2.17 -8.68 9.46
C SER A 4 1.89 -7.80 10.66
N GLU A 5 2.31 -8.27 11.83
CA GLU A 5 2.27 -7.50 13.08
C GLU A 5 3.57 -7.73 13.85
N GLY A 6 4.08 -6.69 14.50
CA GLY A 6 5.28 -6.76 15.31
C GLY A 6 5.37 -5.63 16.33
N VAL A 7 6.17 -5.85 17.37
CA VAL A 7 6.49 -4.81 18.36
C VAL A 7 7.80 -4.14 17.97
N ILE A 8 7.81 -2.82 17.91
CA ILE A 8 8.99 -2.00 17.64
C ILE A 8 9.18 -0.97 18.75
N GLU A 9 10.39 -0.46 18.90
CA GLU A 9 10.66 0.75 19.66
C GLU A 9 10.40 1.96 18.74
N ASP A 10 9.63 2.94 19.21
CA ASP A 10 9.37 4.19 18.48
C ASP A 10 10.47 5.24 18.70
N SER A 11 10.29 6.43 18.14
CA SER A 11 11.28 7.51 18.27
C SER A 11 11.44 8.07 19.69
N ASP A 12 10.44 7.87 20.54
CA ASP A 12 10.42 8.33 21.92
C ASP A 12 10.96 7.27 22.89
N GLY A 13 11.25 6.05 22.38
CA GLY A 13 11.77 4.92 23.14
C GLY A 13 10.67 4.00 23.70
N ASP A 14 9.41 4.21 23.30
CA ASP A 14 8.28 3.38 23.73
C ASP A 14 8.13 2.15 22.82
N PHE A 15 7.69 1.03 23.40
CA PHE A 15 7.41 -0.18 22.64
C PHE A 15 5.96 -0.19 22.16
N ILE A 16 5.77 -0.14 20.84
CA ILE A 16 4.46 -0.11 20.19
C ILE A 16 4.26 -1.32 19.29
N THR A 17 3.01 -1.79 19.20
CA THR A 17 2.63 -2.79 18.20
C THR A 17 2.29 -2.09 16.90
N VAL A 18 2.95 -2.48 15.81
CA VAL A 18 2.69 -1.98 14.46
C VAL A 18 2.18 -3.12 13.61
N ARG A 19 1.13 -2.83 12.84
CA ARG A 19 0.59 -3.69 11.80
C ARG A 19 0.90 -3.11 10.44
N MET A 20 1.36 -3.96 9.55
CA MET A 20 1.49 -3.63 8.13
C MET A 20 0.60 -4.58 7.34
N GLN A 21 -0.11 -4.03 6.35
CA GLN A 21 -0.95 -4.83 5.49
C GLN A 21 -0.88 -4.32 4.07
N GLN A 22 -0.88 -5.25 3.14
CA GLN A 22 -1.07 -4.98 1.74
C GLN A 22 -2.30 -5.75 1.23
N GLY A 23 -3.25 -5.05 0.60
CA GLY A 23 -4.50 -5.65 0.14
C GLY A 23 -5.38 -4.69 -0.63
N GLU A 24 -6.60 -5.11 -0.94
CA GLU A 24 -7.60 -4.28 -1.62
C GLU A 24 -8.40 -3.47 -0.61
N ALA A 25 -8.66 -2.19 -0.91
CA ALA A 25 -9.61 -1.38 -0.18
C ALA A 25 -11.05 -1.82 -0.47
N THR A 26 -11.74 -2.37 0.54
CA THR A 26 -13.12 -2.87 0.41
C THR A 26 -14.16 -1.88 0.94
N ALA A 27 -13.74 -0.94 1.78
CA ALA A 27 -14.57 0.18 2.24
C ALA A 27 -13.68 1.39 2.58
N VAL A 28 -14.12 2.59 2.22
CA VAL A 28 -13.43 3.84 2.52
C VAL A 28 -14.42 4.87 3.07
N SER A 29 -14.00 5.60 4.09
CA SER A 29 -14.65 6.81 4.58
C SER A 29 -13.60 7.89 4.87
N SER A 30 -14.02 9.08 5.28
CA SER A 30 -13.10 10.15 5.69
C SER A 30 -12.27 9.82 6.94
N THR A 31 -12.68 8.83 7.74
CA THR A 31 -12.03 8.49 9.02
C THR A 31 -11.65 7.01 9.12
N SER A 32 -11.84 6.23 8.06
CA SER A 32 -11.54 4.80 8.10
C SER A 32 -11.30 4.20 6.72
N ILE A 33 -10.46 3.17 6.68
CA ILE A 33 -10.31 2.29 5.51
C ILE A 33 -10.36 0.83 5.94
N THR A 34 -11.06 -0.01 5.18
CA THR A 34 -11.05 -1.46 5.38
C THR A 34 -10.27 -2.12 4.26
N VAL A 35 -9.26 -2.90 4.63
CA VAL A 35 -8.33 -3.56 3.70
C VAL A 35 -8.44 -5.06 3.84
N ALA A 36 -8.59 -5.76 2.72
CA ALA A 36 -8.61 -7.22 2.63
C ALA A 36 -7.34 -7.71 1.92
N SER A 37 -6.53 -8.53 2.59
CA SER A 37 -5.31 -9.12 2.04
C SER A 37 -5.53 -10.55 1.51
N ALA A 38 -4.61 -11.03 0.67
CA ALA A 38 -4.77 -12.31 -0.03
C ALA A 38 -4.66 -13.55 0.88
N ASP A 39 -4.16 -13.38 2.11
CA ASP A 39 -4.15 -14.39 3.17
C ASP A 39 -5.49 -14.50 3.91
N GLY A 40 -6.52 -13.76 3.48
CA GLY A 40 -7.86 -13.77 4.05
C GLY A 40 -8.02 -12.88 5.29
N TYR A 41 -7.00 -12.10 5.65
CA TYR A 41 -7.08 -11.14 6.74
C TYR A 41 -7.78 -9.85 6.29
N THR A 42 -8.73 -9.39 7.09
CA THR A 42 -9.45 -8.12 6.87
C THR A 42 -9.35 -7.27 8.11
N SER A 43 -8.95 -6.01 7.93
CA SER A 43 -8.84 -5.06 9.04
C SER A 43 -9.35 -3.69 8.62
N THR A 44 -10.02 -3.02 9.55
CA THR A 44 -10.38 -1.61 9.44
C THR A 44 -9.35 -0.78 10.20
N TYR A 45 -8.78 0.22 9.54
CA TYR A 45 -7.85 1.17 10.10
C TYR A 45 -8.54 2.52 10.27
N ALA A 46 -8.38 3.12 11.44
CA ALA A 46 -8.80 4.49 11.69
C ALA A 46 -7.84 5.46 11.00
N LEU A 47 -8.39 6.47 10.34
CA LEU A 47 -7.67 7.59 9.74
C LEU A 47 -7.90 8.84 10.59
N ASN A 48 -6.88 9.67 10.71
CA ASN A 48 -6.96 10.96 11.38
C ASN A 48 -6.06 11.99 10.68
N ASP A 49 -6.05 13.23 11.17
CA ASP A 49 -5.30 14.34 10.57
C ASP A 49 -3.76 14.15 10.56
N LYS A 50 -3.24 13.15 11.28
CA LYS A 50 -1.82 12.78 11.27
C LYS A 50 -1.51 11.63 10.33
N THR A 51 -2.53 10.95 9.81
CA THR A 51 -2.33 9.86 8.85
C THR A 51 -1.84 10.44 7.54
N ILE A 52 -0.67 9.97 7.07
CA ILE A 52 -0.18 10.29 5.73
C ILE A 52 -0.98 9.45 4.74
N VAL A 53 -1.68 10.10 3.81
CA VAL A 53 -2.51 9.42 2.82
C VAL A 53 -2.08 9.86 1.43
N GLU A 54 -1.70 8.89 0.61
CA GLU A 54 -1.33 9.15 -0.78
C GLU A 54 -2.05 8.17 -1.70
N ARG A 55 -2.45 8.65 -2.87
CA ARG A 55 -3.00 7.83 -3.95
C ARG A 55 -2.28 8.14 -5.24
N ASP A 56 -1.73 7.12 -5.88
CA ASP A 56 -0.95 7.25 -7.13
C ASP A 56 0.23 8.24 -7.05
N GLY A 57 0.76 8.47 -5.85
CA GLY A 57 1.87 9.39 -5.57
C GLY A 57 1.45 10.83 -5.29
N GLU A 58 0.16 11.11 -5.18
CA GLU A 58 -0.40 12.42 -4.88
C GLU A 58 -1.15 12.41 -3.54
N ASP A 59 -1.28 13.57 -2.89
CA ASP A 59 -2.09 13.75 -1.67
C ASP A 59 -3.59 13.68 -2.03
N ALA A 60 -4.13 12.47 -2.03
CA ALA A 60 -5.49 12.18 -2.42
C ALA A 60 -6.05 10.98 -1.64
N ALA A 61 -7.36 11.01 -1.38
CA ALA A 61 -8.03 9.96 -0.62
C ALA A 61 -8.09 8.63 -1.41
N PRO A 62 -7.94 7.48 -0.73
CA PRO A 62 -8.10 6.17 -1.34
C PRO A 62 -9.53 5.95 -1.80
N GLN A 63 -9.72 5.00 -2.70
CA GLN A 63 -11.01 4.56 -3.20
C GLN A 63 -11.19 3.06 -3.02
N VAL A 64 -12.44 2.61 -3.01
CA VAL A 64 -12.75 1.18 -3.02
C VAL A 64 -12.22 0.56 -4.32
N GLY A 65 -11.56 -0.58 -4.22
CA GLY A 65 -10.89 -1.26 -5.32
C GLY A 65 -9.42 -0.86 -5.52
N ASP A 66 -8.92 0.17 -4.82
CA ASP A 66 -7.50 0.49 -4.84
C ASP A 66 -6.69 -0.61 -4.16
N THR A 67 -5.48 -0.85 -4.67
CA THR A 67 -4.48 -1.65 -3.96
C THR A 67 -3.80 -0.78 -2.91
N VAL A 68 -3.91 -1.16 -1.65
CA VAL A 68 -3.45 -0.37 -0.50
C VAL A 68 -2.32 -1.06 0.23
N HIS A 69 -1.29 -0.28 0.52
CA HIS A 69 -0.31 -0.52 1.57
C HIS A 69 -0.61 0.36 2.76
N VAL A 70 -0.92 -0.25 3.90
CA VAL A 70 -1.17 0.46 5.15
C VAL A 70 -0.18 0.03 6.22
N ARG A 71 0.32 1.02 6.96
CA ARG A 71 1.02 0.83 8.23
C ARG A 71 0.21 1.55 9.30
N GLY A 72 -0.08 0.86 10.39
CA GLY A 72 -0.78 1.46 11.52
C GLY A 72 -0.31 0.93 12.86
N THR A 73 -0.42 1.77 13.86
CA THR A 73 -0.15 1.44 15.27
C THR A 73 -1.40 0.81 15.89
N VAL A 74 -1.21 -0.30 16.59
CA VAL A 74 -2.28 -1.09 17.21
C VAL A 74 -2.31 -0.80 18.70
N THR A 75 -3.46 -0.34 19.20
CA THR A 75 -3.73 -0.16 20.63
C THR A 75 -5.00 -0.93 20.99
N GLY A 76 -4.84 -2.00 21.77
CA GLY A 76 -5.94 -2.91 22.07
C GLY A 76 -6.51 -3.53 20.79
N SER A 77 -7.79 -3.26 20.49
CA SER A 77 -8.46 -3.74 19.28
C SER A 77 -8.44 -2.76 18.11
N THR A 78 -7.87 -1.55 18.30
CA THR A 78 -7.92 -0.49 17.29
C THR A 78 -6.58 -0.39 16.57
N ALA A 79 -6.61 -0.39 15.24
CA ALA A 79 -5.46 -0.03 14.41
C ALA A 79 -5.66 1.39 13.89
N THR A 80 -4.74 2.30 14.20
CA THR A 80 -4.73 3.67 13.68
C THR A 80 -3.65 3.78 12.63
N ALA A 81 -4.00 4.17 11.41
CA ALA A 81 -3.04 4.28 10.33
C ALA A 81 -2.10 5.46 10.57
N ASP A 82 -0.81 5.20 10.45
CA ASP A 82 0.23 6.22 10.36
C ASP A 82 0.42 6.62 8.89
N MET A 83 0.25 5.65 7.99
CA MET A 83 0.51 5.80 6.56
C MET A 83 -0.39 4.88 5.73
N VAL A 84 -0.97 5.42 4.66
CA VAL A 84 -1.77 4.72 3.66
C VAL A 84 -1.28 5.15 2.28
N HIS A 85 -0.68 4.21 1.54
CA HIS A 85 -0.41 4.38 0.11
C HIS A 85 -1.40 3.55 -0.68
N ALA A 86 -2.19 4.20 -1.52
CA ALA A 86 -3.13 3.58 -2.44
C ALA A 86 -2.61 3.68 -3.87
N MET A 87 -2.86 2.64 -4.64
CA MET A 87 -2.64 2.59 -6.07
C MET A 87 -3.96 2.27 -6.75
N SER A 88 -4.36 3.12 -7.69
CA SER A 88 -5.58 2.88 -8.45
C SER A 88 -5.44 1.64 -9.33
N ALA A 89 -6.56 0.99 -9.61
CA ALA A 89 -6.58 -0.16 -10.51
C ALA A 89 -6.05 0.19 -11.90
N GLU A 90 -6.32 1.41 -12.39
CA GLU A 90 -5.81 1.92 -13.66
C GLU A 90 -4.29 2.04 -13.64
N ARG A 91 -3.72 2.66 -12.60
CA ARG A 91 -2.27 2.78 -12.45
C ARG A 91 -1.58 1.42 -12.32
N ALA A 92 -2.21 0.49 -11.60
CA ALA A 92 -1.71 -0.87 -11.47
C ALA A 92 -1.67 -1.60 -12.82
N GLN A 93 -2.68 -1.42 -13.67
CA GLN A 93 -2.71 -1.97 -15.03
C GLN A 93 -1.62 -1.37 -15.91
N GLU A 94 -1.48 -0.04 -15.92
CA GLU A 94 -0.41 0.63 -16.67
C GLU A 94 0.99 0.15 -16.25
N LEU A 95 1.22 -0.02 -14.94
CA LEU A 95 2.49 -0.52 -14.42
C LEU A 95 2.74 -1.97 -14.85
N GLU A 96 1.70 -2.81 -14.84
CA GLU A 96 1.80 -4.19 -15.31
C GLU A 96 2.13 -4.24 -16.80
N GLU A 97 1.41 -3.47 -17.62
CA GLU A 97 1.67 -3.37 -19.05
C GLU A 97 3.08 -2.86 -19.33
N HIS A 98 3.51 -1.81 -18.61
CA HIS A 98 4.85 -1.28 -18.72
C HIS A 98 5.90 -2.32 -18.30
N ARG A 99 5.67 -3.05 -17.21
CA ARG A 99 6.54 -4.13 -16.74
C ARG A 99 6.61 -5.27 -17.75
N ALA A 100 5.48 -5.66 -18.33
CA ALA A 100 5.40 -6.68 -19.36
C ALA A 100 6.16 -6.25 -20.62
N ALA A 101 5.94 -5.01 -21.08
CA ALA A 101 6.67 -4.43 -22.22
C ALA A 101 8.18 -4.34 -21.93
N MET A 102 8.58 -3.97 -20.72
CA MET A 102 9.98 -3.94 -20.30
C MET A 102 10.59 -5.35 -20.26
N HIS A 103 9.87 -6.35 -19.75
CA HIS A 103 10.32 -7.74 -19.75
C HIS A 103 10.47 -8.30 -21.17
N ASP A 104 9.49 -8.00 -22.03
CA ASP A 104 9.47 -8.35 -23.44
C ASP A 104 10.66 -7.72 -24.19
N TRP A 105 10.93 -6.44 -23.95
CA TRP A 105 12.10 -5.72 -24.46
C TRP A 105 13.41 -6.30 -23.96
N MET A 106 13.50 -6.69 -22.68
CA MET A 106 14.71 -7.32 -22.14
C MET A 106 14.98 -8.69 -22.77
N THR A 107 13.95 -9.40 -23.18
CA THR A 107 14.04 -10.73 -23.79
C THR A 107 14.39 -10.65 -25.28
N GLN A 108 13.83 -9.67 -25.98
CA GLN A 108 14.05 -9.45 -27.41
C GLN A 108 15.06 -8.32 -27.70
N ARG A 109 15.95 -8.03 -26.74
CA ARG A 109 16.91 -6.92 -26.77
C ARG A 109 17.36 -6.65 -28.20
N PRO A 110 16.92 -5.54 -28.84
CA PRO A 110 17.49 -5.17 -30.10
C PRO A 110 18.97 -4.88 -29.86
N GLU A 111 19.85 -5.48 -30.66
CA GLU A 111 21.28 -5.12 -30.69
C GLU A 111 21.35 -3.59 -30.83
N GLY A 112 21.77 -2.92 -29.74
CA GLY A 112 21.81 -1.46 -29.70
C GLY A 112 22.66 -0.92 -30.85
N PRO A 113 22.45 0.34 -31.29
CA PRO A 113 23.27 0.93 -32.34
C PRO A 113 24.73 0.81 -31.92
N GLY A 114 25.47 0.00 -32.68
CA GLY A 114 26.84 -0.36 -32.40
C GLY A 114 27.67 0.88 -32.13
N ARG A 115 28.49 0.79 -31.07
CA ARG A 115 29.58 1.73 -30.83
C ARG A 115 30.41 1.86 -32.11
N ALA A 116 30.32 3.01 -32.75
CA ALA A 116 31.26 3.46 -33.78
C ALA A 116 32.59 3.86 -33.12
#